data_AF-A0A2V2A2S1-F1
#
_entry.id   AF-A0A2V2A2S1-F1
#
_cell.length_a   1.000
_cell.length_b   1.000
_cell.length_c   1.000
_cell.angle_alpha   90.00
_cell.angle_beta   90.00
_cell.angle_gamma   90.00
#
_symmetry.space_group_name_H-M   'P 1'
#
loop_
_entity.id
_entity.type
_entity.pdbx_description
1 polymer ?
#
loop_
_entity_poly.entity_id
_entity_poly.type
_entity_poly.pdbx_seq_one_letter_code
_entity_poly.pdbx_strand_id
1 'polypeptide(L)'
;MNDEFELAEKLPPPRLTGLDNQVLKFSRHWYLSGVYLRCTSCGSGQKASEANLPFPHESSCLRADPQHYPWHDLARILHWVPSEDVVYI
;
A
#
# COMPACT_ATOMS: atom_id res chain seq x y z
N MET A 1 18.50 42.93 -2.55
CA MET A 1 19.04 41.57 -2.65
C MET A 1 18.19 40.70 -1.74
N ASN A 2 16.97 40.48 -2.20
CA ASN A 2 16.09 39.40 -1.77
C ASN A 2 16.46 38.25 -2.72
N ASP A 3 16.72 37.04 -2.23
CA ASP A 3 16.72 35.77 -3.02
C ASP A 3 17.22 34.55 -2.22
N GLU A 4 17.56 34.67 -0.92
CA GLU A 4 17.98 33.50 -0.10
C GLU A 4 16.87 32.90 0.77
N PHE A 5 15.66 33.47 0.76
CA PHE A 5 14.54 33.04 1.61
C PHE A 5 13.34 32.48 0.82
N GLU A 6 13.50 32.26 -0.48
CA GLU A 6 12.45 31.73 -1.38
C GLU A 6 12.70 30.30 -1.88
N LEU A 7 13.64 29.56 -1.27
CA LEU A 7 13.78 28.12 -1.49
C LEU A 7 13.12 27.29 -0.37
N ALA A 8 11.96 27.75 0.10
CA ALA A 8 10.99 26.90 0.78
C ALA A 8 10.29 25.92 -0.20
N GLU A 9 10.76 25.83 -1.44
CA GLU A 9 10.67 24.62 -2.25
C GLU A 9 11.47 23.49 -1.61
N LYS A 10 10.80 22.71 -0.77
CA LYS A 10 10.64 21.26 -0.93
C LYS A 10 9.94 20.75 0.32
N LEU A 11 8.64 20.51 0.13
CA LEU A 11 7.70 19.95 1.10
C LEU A 11 8.37 18.91 2.02
N PRO A 12 8.05 18.90 3.33
CA PRO A 12 8.53 17.83 4.21
C PRO A 12 8.13 16.47 3.62
N PRO A 13 8.97 15.43 3.75
CA PRO A 13 8.60 14.07 3.34
C PRO A 13 7.20 13.77 3.93
N PRO A 14 6.32 13.07 3.20
CA PRO A 14 4.98 12.77 3.70
C PRO A 14 5.13 12.23 5.10
N ARG A 15 4.67 13.01 6.09
CA ARG A 15 4.87 12.72 7.51
C ARG A 15 4.50 11.25 7.70
N LEU A 16 5.34 10.46 8.36
CA LEU A 16 5.15 9.01 8.56
C LEU A 16 3.69 8.62 8.91
N THR A 17 2.98 9.53 9.57
CA THR A 17 1.54 9.49 9.82
C THR A 17 0.65 9.22 8.59
N GLY A 18 1.00 9.69 7.39
CA GLY A 18 0.26 9.45 6.15
C GLY A 18 0.46 8.02 5.61
N LEU A 19 1.66 7.46 5.78
CA LEU A 19 1.96 6.08 5.44
C LEU A 19 1.29 5.12 6.41
N ASP A 20 1.40 5.38 7.72
CA ASP A 20 0.72 4.62 8.77
C ASP A 20 -0.79 4.55 8.52
N ASN A 21 -1.40 5.68 8.15
CA ASN A 21 -2.82 5.72 7.80
C ASN A 21 -3.16 4.87 6.56
N GLN A 22 -2.29 4.81 5.56
CA GLN A 22 -2.49 3.97 4.38
C GLN A 22 -2.38 2.49 4.75
N VAL A 23 -1.36 2.11 5.53
CA VAL A 23 -1.19 0.74 6.04
C VAL A 23 -2.39 0.33 6.90
N LEU A 24 -2.88 1.21 7.79
CA LEU A 24 -4.07 0.96 8.61
C LEU A 24 -5.35 0.81 7.78
N LYS A 25 -5.53 1.63 6.74
CA LYS A 25 -6.68 1.48 5.82
C LYS A 25 -6.61 0.17 5.04
N PHE A 26 -5.41 -0.21 4.59
CA PHE A 26 -5.17 -1.46 3.89
C PHE A 26 -5.45 -2.67 4.79
N SER A 27 -4.94 -2.66 6.03
CA SER A 27 -5.07 -3.78 6.98
C SER A 27 -6.51 -4.07 7.41
N ARG A 28 -7.42 -3.09 7.33
CA ARG A 28 -8.87 -3.29 7.57
C ARG A 28 -9.52 -4.20 6.52
N HIS A 29 -8.94 -4.30 5.34
CA HIS A 29 -9.49 -5.03 4.21
C HIS A 29 -8.69 -6.28 3.88
N TRP A 30 -7.38 -6.24 4.12
CA TRP A 30 -6.45 -7.25 3.68
C TRP A 30 -5.45 -7.59 4.76
N TYR A 31 -5.02 -8.85 4.81
CA TYR A 31 -3.89 -9.27 5.64
C TYR A 31 -3.02 -10.26 4.89
N LEU A 32 -1.72 -10.21 5.16
CA LEU A 32 -0.77 -11.18 4.62
C LEU A 32 -0.75 -12.44 5.50
N SER A 33 -0.70 -13.59 4.85
CA SER A 33 -0.61 -14.91 5.48
C SER A 33 0.28 -15.80 4.60
N GLY A 34 1.55 -15.93 4.99
CA GLY A 34 2.56 -16.52 4.11
C GLY A 34 2.68 -15.75 2.80
N VAL A 35 2.56 -16.46 1.68
CA VAL A 35 2.60 -15.87 0.32
C VAL A 35 1.24 -15.36 -0.18
N TYR A 36 0.21 -15.41 0.66
CA TYR A 36 -1.14 -15.02 0.31
C TYR A 36 -1.49 -13.67 0.89
N LEU A 37 -2.15 -12.84 0.09
CA LEU A 37 -2.95 -11.73 0.59
C LEU A 37 -4.39 -12.21 0.72
N ARG A 38 -5.01 -11.97 1.87
CA ARG A 38 -6.33 -12.49 2.20
C ARG A 38 -7.32 -11.39 2.52
N CYS A 39 -8.55 -11.55 2.08
CA CYS A 39 -9.65 -10.66 2.44
C CYS A 39 -10.04 -10.89 3.91
N THR A 40 -10.13 -9.82 4.70
CA THR A 40 -10.58 -9.90 6.10
C THR A 40 -12.07 -10.24 6.24
N SER A 41 -12.87 -10.05 5.17
CA SER A 41 -14.32 -10.28 5.20
C SER A 41 -14.72 -11.70 4.81
N CYS A 42 -14.09 -12.29 3.79
CA CYS A 42 -14.47 -13.62 3.27
C CYS A 42 -13.35 -14.68 3.41
N GLY A 43 -12.13 -14.28 3.78
CA GLY A 43 -11.01 -15.21 3.97
C GLY A 43 -10.34 -15.73 2.69
N SER A 44 -10.93 -15.50 1.51
CA SER A 44 -10.32 -15.82 0.21
C SER A 44 -8.92 -15.22 0.11
N GLY A 45 -8.01 -15.96 -0.52
CA GLY A 45 -6.60 -15.59 -0.62
C GLY A 45 -6.08 -15.68 -2.04
N GLN A 46 -5.22 -14.75 -2.41
CA GLN A 46 -4.53 -14.70 -3.69
C GLN A 46 -3.01 -14.72 -3.46
N LYS A 47 -2.27 -15.52 -4.22
CA LYS A 47 -0.80 -15.55 -4.11
C LYS A 47 -0.19 -14.29 -4.71
N ALA A 48 1.01 -13.91 -4.24
CA ALA A 48 1.76 -12.80 -4.84
C ALA A 48 2.08 -13.03 -6.34
N SER A 49 2.30 -14.27 -6.76
CA SER A 49 2.53 -14.63 -8.18
C SER A 49 1.32 -14.36 -9.09
N GLU A 50 0.13 -14.15 -8.51
CA GLU A 50 -1.12 -13.90 -9.22
C GLU A 50 -1.52 -12.43 -9.17
N ALA A 51 -0.65 -11.54 -8.69
CA ALA A 51 -0.94 -10.13 -8.42
C ALA A 51 -1.52 -9.33 -9.60
N ASN A 52 -1.33 -9.80 -10.84
CA ASN A 52 -1.85 -9.16 -12.06
C ASN A 52 -3.24 -9.67 -12.47
N LEU A 53 -3.84 -10.56 -11.68
CA LEU A 53 -5.21 -11.03 -11.86
C LEU A 53 -6.13 -10.33 -10.86
N PRO A 54 -7.42 -10.13 -11.19
CA PRO A 54 -8.42 -9.68 -10.22
C PRO A 54 -8.43 -10.53 -8.96
N PHE A 55 -8.62 -9.91 -7.81
CA PHE A 55 -8.67 -10.64 -6.55
C PHE A 55 -9.90 -11.56 -6.49
N PRO A 56 -9.73 -12.86 -6.22
CA PRO A 56 -10.84 -13.78 -6.07
C PRO A 56 -11.54 -13.61 -4.72
N HIS A 57 -12.86 -13.45 -4.74
CA HIS A 57 -13.70 -13.41 -3.54
C HIS A 57 -14.68 -14.58 -3.53
N GLU A 58 -15.10 -14.99 -2.33
CA GLU A 58 -16.35 -15.75 -2.18
C GLU A 58 -17.54 -14.95 -2.72
N SER A 59 -18.51 -15.64 -3.31
CA SER A 59 -19.69 -15.02 -3.96
C SER A 59 -20.55 -14.18 -3.01
N SER A 60 -20.51 -14.48 -1.71
CA SER A 60 -21.24 -13.76 -0.65
C SER A 60 -20.46 -12.58 -0.06
N CYS A 61 -19.24 -12.31 -0.53
CA CYS A 61 -18.42 -11.24 0.01
C CYS A 61 -18.99 -9.87 -0.37
N LEU A 62 -19.42 -9.10 0.65
CA LEU A 62 -19.92 -7.73 0.46
C LEU A 62 -18.88 -6.74 -0.08
N ARG A 63 -17.59 -7.14 -0.08
CA ARG A 63 -16.46 -6.35 -0.59
C ARG A 63 -15.95 -6.84 -1.95
N ALA A 64 -16.65 -7.79 -2.57
CA ALA A 64 -16.27 -8.30 -3.88
C ALA A 64 -16.37 -7.16 -4.90
N ASP A 65 -15.23 -6.80 -5.47
CA ASP A 65 -15.14 -5.92 -6.63
C ASP A 65 -14.24 -6.62 -7.67
N PRO A 66 -14.75 -6.93 -8.87
CA PRO A 66 -13.97 -7.58 -9.92
C PRO A 66 -12.81 -6.72 -10.44
N GLN A 67 -12.69 -5.46 -10.04
CA GLN A 67 -11.59 -4.56 -10.42
C GLN A 67 -10.58 -4.31 -9.30
N HIS A 68 -10.64 -5.06 -8.19
CA HIS A 68 -9.65 -4.93 -7.12
C HIS A 68 -8.35 -5.71 -7.39
N TYR A 69 -7.22 -4.99 -7.28
CA TYR A 69 -5.85 -5.51 -7.38
C TYR A 69 -5.07 -5.16 -6.10
N PRO A 70 -5.38 -5.79 -4.97
CA PRO A 70 -4.88 -5.36 -3.67
C PRO A 70 -3.36 -5.59 -3.50
N TRP A 71 -2.75 -6.47 -4.31
CA TRP A 71 -1.29 -6.56 -4.40
C TRP A 71 -0.63 -5.31 -5.02
N HIS A 72 -1.26 -4.70 -6.02
CA HIS A 72 -0.77 -3.45 -6.61
C HIS A 72 -0.92 -2.30 -5.62
N ASP A 73 -2.02 -2.27 -4.88
CA ASP A 73 -2.22 -1.27 -3.81
C ASP A 73 -1.18 -1.43 -2.69
N LEU A 74 -0.91 -2.67 -2.27
CA LEU A 74 0.16 -2.94 -1.29
C LEU A 74 1.53 -2.48 -1.82
N ALA A 75 1.87 -2.82 -3.06
CA ALA A 75 3.12 -2.39 -3.68
C ALA A 75 3.24 -0.85 -3.71
N ARG A 76 2.15 -0.14 -4.00
CA ARG A 76 2.11 1.33 -3.99
C ARG A 76 2.32 1.89 -2.58
N ILE A 77 1.75 1.27 -1.55
CA ILE A 77 1.97 1.68 -0.14
C ILE A 77 3.44 1.44 0.25
N LEU A 78 3.96 0.24 -0.04
CA LEU A 78 5.32 -0.15 0.33
C LEU A 78 6.41 0.62 -0.42
N HIS A 79 6.11 1.13 -1.63
CA HIS A 79 7.02 2.01 -2.37
C HIS A 79 7.40 3.28 -1.59
N TRP A 80 6.55 3.74 -0.67
CA TRP A 80 6.82 4.91 0.17
C TRP A 80 7.56 4.57 1.46
N VAL A 81 7.78 3.29 1.77
CA VAL A 81 8.62 2.89 2.89
C VAL A 81 10.07 3.19 2.50
N PRO A 82 10.81 4.02 3.27
CA PRO A 82 12.21 4.28 2.98
C PRO A 82 13.00 2.96 2.94
N SER A 83 13.75 2.72 1.86
CA SER A 83 14.75 1.64 1.83
C SER A 83 16.05 2.15 2.46
N GLU A 84 16.81 1.27 3.11
CA GLU A 84 18.11 1.62 3.71
C GLU A 84 19.21 1.97 2.68
N ASP A 85 18.88 2.05 1.38
CA ASP A 85 19.82 2.43 0.30
C ASP A 85 20.15 3.94 0.25
N VAL A 86 19.75 4.72 1.25
CA VAL A 86 20.33 6.05 1.46
C VAL A 86 21.65 5.87 2.21
N VAL A 87 22.67 5.39 1.49
CA VAL A 87 24.04 5.48 1.94
C VAL A 87 24.36 6.96 2.10
N TYR A 88 24.55 7.40 3.34
CA TYR A 88 25.25 8.64 3.63
C TYR A 88 26.70 8.49 3.14
N ILE A 89 27.01 8.97 1.95
CA ILE A 89 28.39 9.34 1.55
C ILE A 89 28.37 10.76 0.97
#